data_AF-A0A080N1Z4-F1
#
_entry.id   AF-A0A080N1Z4-F1
#
_cell.length_a   1.000
_cell.length_b   1.000
_cell.length_c   1.000
_cell.angle_alpha   90.00
_cell.angle_beta   90.00
_cell.angle_gamma   90.00
#
_symmetry.space_group_name_H-M   'P 1'
#
loop_
_entity.id
_entity.type
_entity.pdbx_description
1 polymer ?
#
loop_
_entity_poly.entity_id
_entity_poly.type
_entity_poly.pdbx_seq_one_letter_code
_entity_poly.pdbx_strand_id
1 'polypeptide(L)'
;MSQSTSAQQPSKEQSKWLDGGRQESGNLHAAESGGPRIVPNSSGHVATSLESSRIQADPCGHGSCTAPALAAVDSITDDDALFVRSLTERFMSNPAGDDDIRLVQRQLGRYPRGMVSVGARCAVCGAPFVVVTRPMLTDGTPFPTTCYLTSPEAVKAVSHVEAAGRMAQFNELLAQDERVKSGYVRAHRMYLAFRSELAGRLGDDERHIAGISAGGMPTRVKCLHALVAQSLVMGNGINPIGDMTLELISDEFQPGVCRCSIHEAQSR
;
A
#
# COMPACT_ATOMS: atom_id res chain seq x y z
N MET A 1 -33.01 24.41 31.62
CA MET A 1 -33.41 22.99 31.52
C MET A 1 -32.43 22.32 30.58
N SER A 2 -31.64 21.37 31.08
CA SER A 2 -30.65 20.65 30.27
C SER A 2 -31.32 19.48 29.55
N GLN A 3 -30.91 19.19 28.32
CA GLN A 3 -31.14 17.87 27.71
C GLN A 3 -29.80 17.28 27.29
N SER A 4 -29.55 16.07 27.76
CA SER A 4 -28.30 15.33 27.62
C SER A 4 -28.22 14.60 26.29
N THR A 5 -27.12 14.76 25.56
CA THR A 5 -26.76 13.87 24.46
C THR A 5 -26.28 12.53 25.02
N SER A 6 -26.98 11.44 24.67
CA SER A 6 -26.53 10.08 24.98
C SER A 6 -25.68 9.57 23.82
N ALA A 7 -24.40 9.29 24.07
CA ALA A 7 -23.51 8.68 23.08
C ALA A 7 -23.71 7.16 23.09
N GLN A 8 -24.32 6.62 22.03
CA GLN A 8 -24.48 5.17 21.86
C GLN A 8 -23.10 4.50 21.70
N GLN A 9 -22.76 3.54 22.56
CA GLN A 9 -21.50 2.79 22.42
C GLN A 9 -21.57 1.82 21.22
N PRO A 10 -20.46 1.61 20.48
CA PRO A 10 -20.40 0.68 19.35
C PRO A 10 -20.61 -0.78 19.78
N SER A 11 -21.15 -1.59 18.87
CA SER A 11 -21.47 -3.00 19.16
C SER A 11 -20.22 -3.88 19.20
N LYS A 12 -20.34 -5.07 19.82
CA LYS A 12 -19.20 -6.00 20.01
C LYS A 12 -18.54 -6.46 18.70
N GLU A 13 -19.23 -6.38 17.56
CA GLU A 13 -18.62 -6.68 16.24
C GLU A 13 -17.73 -5.56 15.71
N GLN A 14 -18.00 -4.29 16.07
CA GLN A 14 -17.16 -3.16 15.66
C GLN A 14 -15.81 -3.16 16.40
N SER A 15 -15.75 -3.63 17.66
CA SER A 15 -14.49 -3.81 18.38
C SER A 15 -13.57 -4.88 17.76
N LYS A 16 -14.13 -5.89 17.06
CA LYS A 16 -13.35 -7.00 16.49
C LYS A 16 -12.43 -6.57 15.32
N TRP A 17 -12.57 -5.33 14.84
CA TRP A 17 -11.73 -4.75 13.79
C TRP A 17 -10.63 -3.81 14.31
N LEU A 18 -10.69 -3.43 15.61
CA LEU A 18 -9.72 -2.53 16.23
C LEU A 18 -8.56 -3.27 16.87
N ASP A 19 -8.82 -4.43 17.48
CA ASP A 19 -7.76 -5.33 17.98
C ASP A 19 -7.33 -6.32 16.89
N GLY A 20 -6.03 -6.33 16.58
CA GLY A 20 -5.44 -7.13 15.51
C GLY A 20 -5.71 -8.62 15.67
N GLY A 21 -6.52 -9.17 14.77
CA GLY A 21 -6.91 -10.59 14.75
C GLY A 21 -5.73 -11.53 14.55
N ARG A 22 -5.13 -11.98 15.67
CA ARG A 22 -4.20 -13.11 15.73
C ARG A 22 -4.93 -14.36 15.23
N GLN A 23 -4.57 -14.85 14.04
CA GLN A 23 -4.99 -16.17 13.59
C GLN A 23 -4.07 -17.24 14.19
N GLU A 24 -4.67 -18.28 14.74
CA GLU A 24 -3.94 -19.43 15.29
C GLU A 24 -3.44 -20.31 14.13
N SER A 25 -2.12 -20.38 13.97
CA SER A 25 -1.48 -21.27 13.00
C SER A 25 -1.47 -22.71 13.52
N GLY A 26 -2.22 -23.59 12.87
CA GLY A 26 -2.22 -25.03 13.16
C GLY A 26 -0.84 -25.67 12.98
N ASN A 27 -0.49 -26.54 13.92
CA ASN A 27 0.81 -27.19 14.03
C ASN A 27 1.06 -28.23 12.91
N LEU A 28 2.20 -28.15 12.22
CA LEU A 28 2.70 -29.21 11.33
C LEU A 28 4.17 -29.51 11.61
N HIS A 29 4.50 -30.79 11.56
CA HIS A 29 5.69 -31.36 12.21
C HIS A 29 7.04 -30.94 11.60
N ALA A 30 8.02 -30.81 12.49
CA ALA A 30 9.43 -30.72 12.14
C ALA A 30 9.97 -32.03 11.52
N ALA A 31 10.91 -31.88 10.60
CA ALA A 31 11.83 -32.94 10.19
C ALA A 31 13.25 -32.37 10.17
N GLU A 32 14.17 -33.01 10.89
CA GLU A 32 15.56 -32.57 11.04
C GLU A 32 16.45 -33.19 9.94
N SER A 33 17.33 -32.38 9.33
CA SER A 33 18.56 -32.83 8.69
C SER A 33 19.48 -31.62 8.47
N GLY A 34 20.73 -31.66 8.93
CA GLY A 34 21.54 -30.45 9.11
C GLY A 34 22.90 -30.40 8.39
N GLY A 35 23.49 -29.19 8.43
CA GLY A 35 24.90 -28.91 8.12
C GLY A 35 25.23 -28.66 6.64
N PRO A 36 26.37 -28.01 6.33
CA PRO A 36 27.45 -27.57 7.24
C PRO A 36 27.56 -26.04 7.44
N ARG A 37 28.36 -25.64 8.44
CA ARG A 37 28.76 -24.24 8.71
C ARG A 37 29.81 -23.76 7.70
N ILE A 38 29.80 -22.46 7.39
CA ILE A 38 30.96 -21.71 6.90
C ILE A 38 31.19 -20.53 7.86
N VAL A 39 32.45 -20.32 8.24
CA VAL A 39 32.93 -19.24 9.14
C VAL A 39 33.89 -18.32 8.38
N PRO A 40 34.11 -17.07 8.82
CA PRO A 40 34.54 -15.99 7.93
C PRO A 40 36.06 -15.95 7.71
N ASN A 41 36.48 -15.27 6.64
CA ASN A 41 37.86 -14.82 6.49
C ASN A 41 37.98 -13.32 6.81
N SER A 42 39.13 -12.93 7.35
CA SER A 42 39.45 -11.59 7.86
C SER A 42 40.87 -11.19 7.47
N SER A 43 41.12 -9.87 7.42
CA SER A 43 42.43 -9.17 7.38
C SER A 43 42.87 -8.61 6.03
N GLY A 44 43.35 -7.35 6.01
CA GLY A 44 44.11 -6.77 4.89
C GLY A 44 44.08 -5.23 4.79
N HIS A 45 45.13 -4.56 5.28
CA HIS A 45 45.41 -3.11 5.08
C HIS A 45 46.78 -2.96 4.35
N VAL A 46 47.34 -1.81 3.94
CA VAL A 46 47.13 -0.37 4.25
C VAL A 46 47.53 0.49 3.02
N ALA A 47 46.79 1.55 2.66
CA ALA A 47 47.33 2.75 1.96
C ALA A 47 46.30 3.92 2.03
N THR A 48 46.46 5.09 2.68
CA THR A 48 47.52 6.14 2.80
C THR A 48 47.54 7.20 1.69
N SER A 49 47.73 8.46 2.14
CA SER A 49 47.78 9.75 1.42
C SER A 49 46.40 10.32 1.04
N LEU A 50 45.87 11.34 1.72
CA LEU A 50 46.31 12.74 1.78
C LEU A 50 46.41 13.41 0.41
N GLU A 51 45.44 14.27 0.11
CA GLU A 51 45.74 15.66 -0.21
C GLU A 51 44.56 16.60 0.12
N SER A 52 44.88 17.79 0.62
CA SER A 52 43.92 18.75 1.17
C SER A 52 43.61 19.84 0.14
N SER A 53 42.34 20.03 -0.20
CA SER A 53 41.87 21.25 -0.87
C SER A 53 40.78 21.92 -0.06
N ARG A 54 41.10 23.11 0.46
CA ARG A 54 40.13 23.98 1.15
C ARG A 54 39.12 24.49 0.11
N ILE A 55 37.83 24.33 0.38
CA ILE A 55 36.81 25.22 -0.20
C ILE A 55 36.29 26.09 0.94
N GLN A 56 36.19 27.38 0.68
CA GLN A 56 35.96 28.42 1.67
C GLN A 56 34.50 28.54 2.10
N ALA A 57 34.29 29.20 3.24
CA ALA A 57 32.99 29.45 3.84
C ALA A 57 32.07 30.33 2.98
N ASP A 58 30.78 30.28 3.34
CA ASP A 58 29.66 30.98 2.71
C ASP A 58 29.84 32.50 2.57
N PRO A 59 29.37 33.10 1.47
CA PRO A 59 29.12 34.53 1.36
C PRO A 59 27.62 34.86 1.21
N CYS A 60 26.73 34.26 2.02
CA CYS A 60 25.34 34.70 2.12
C CYS A 60 25.21 35.91 3.07
N GLY A 61 25.39 37.11 2.52
CA GLY A 61 25.18 38.36 3.24
C GLY A 61 23.71 38.68 3.48
N HIS A 62 23.38 39.08 4.72
CA HIS A 62 22.29 39.98 5.11
C HIS A 62 21.00 39.93 4.26
N GLY A 63 20.29 38.81 4.32
CA GLY A 63 18.91 38.68 3.87
C GLY A 63 18.22 37.59 4.68
N SER A 64 17.04 37.88 5.24
CA SER A 64 16.27 36.94 6.05
C SER A 64 15.88 35.70 5.22
N CYS A 65 16.73 34.68 5.25
CA CYS A 65 16.47 33.37 4.64
C CYS A 65 15.48 32.60 5.51
N THR A 66 14.24 33.07 5.56
CA THR A 66 13.11 32.23 5.96
C THR A 66 12.98 31.11 4.94
N ALA A 67 13.43 29.92 5.29
CA ALA A 67 12.97 28.70 4.64
C ALA A 67 11.43 28.77 4.58
N PRO A 68 10.80 28.50 3.42
CA PRO A 68 9.35 28.57 3.33
C PRO A 68 8.77 27.59 4.35
N ALA A 69 8.02 28.12 5.31
CA ALA A 69 7.34 27.30 6.29
C ALA A 69 6.50 26.27 5.52
N LEU A 70 6.66 24.99 5.87
CA LEU A 70 5.84 23.90 5.34
C LEU A 70 4.40 24.14 5.78
N ALA A 71 3.67 24.91 4.99
CA ALA A 71 2.25 25.12 5.17
C ALA A 71 1.57 23.76 5.07
N ALA A 72 0.82 23.40 6.12
CA ALA A 72 -0.03 22.22 6.12
C ALA A 72 -1.18 22.44 5.13
N VAL A 73 -0.91 22.26 3.84
CA VAL A 73 -1.94 22.15 2.81
C VAL A 73 -2.72 20.86 3.07
N ASP A 74 -3.89 20.96 3.70
CA ASP A 74 -4.73 19.81 4.01
C ASP A 74 -5.38 19.17 2.78
N SER A 75 -5.42 19.90 1.66
CA SER A 75 -5.88 19.42 0.36
C SER A 75 -4.74 18.80 -0.47
N ILE A 76 -5.12 17.95 -1.42
CA ILE A 76 -4.29 17.61 -2.58
C ILE A 76 -4.10 18.84 -3.50
N THR A 77 -3.15 18.77 -4.44
CA THR A 77 -2.98 19.79 -5.49
C THR A 77 -4.02 19.67 -6.61
N ASP A 78 -4.14 20.67 -7.48
CA ASP A 78 -5.01 20.59 -8.65
C ASP A 78 -4.59 19.49 -9.63
N ASP A 79 -3.28 19.29 -9.81
CA ASP A 79 -2.72 18.20 -10.63
C ASP A 79 -3.05 16.82 -10.02
N ASP A 80 -2.93 16.69 -8.70
CA ASP A 80 -3.32 15.49 -7.97
C ASP A 80 -4.82 15.21 -8.12
N ALA A 81 -5.66 16.24 -8.09
CA ALA A 81 -7.10 16.13 -8.28
C ALA A 81 -7.48 15.77 -9.73
N LEU A 82 -6.77 16.33 -10.73
CA LEU A 82 -6.89 15.95 -12.14
C LEU A 82 -6.47 14.49 -12.37
N PHE A 83 -5.38 14.07 -11.76
CA PHE A 83 -4.92 12.68 -11.79
C PHE A 83 -5.97 11.73 -11.19
N VAL A 84 -6.51 12.06 -10.00
CA VAL A 84 -7.54 11.25 -9.33
C VAL A 84 -8.80 11.11 -10.19
N ARG A 85 -9.31 12.21 -10.77
CA ARG A 85 -10.48 12.14 -11.66
C ARG A 85 -10.21 11.27 -12.90
N SER A 86 -9.03 11.42 -13.50
CA SER A 86 -8.60 10.64 -14.67
C SER A 86 -8.39 9.15 -14.35
N LEU A 87 -7.91 8.84 -13.14
CA LEU A 87 -7.75 7.49 -12.63
C LEU A 87 -9.11 6.82 -12.39
N THR A 88 -10.04 7.53 -11.73
CA THR A 88 -11.40 7.01 -11.49
C THR A 88 -12.15 6.81 -12.80
N GLU A 89 -12.10 7.77 -13.73
CA GLU A 89 -12.75 7.65 -15.04
C GLU A 89 -12.24 6.42 -15.81
N ARG A 90 -10.93 6.17 -15.81
CA ARG A 90 -10.34 4.97 -16.41
C ARG A 90 -10.95 3.68 -15.85
N PHE A 91 -11.16 3.60 -14.54
CA PHE A 91 -11.72 2.41 -13.90
C PHE A 91 -13.24 2.29 -14.07
N MET A 92 -13.97 3.41 -14.11
CA MET A 92 -15.41 3.42 -14.38
C MET A 92 -15.72 3.06 -15.84
N SER A 93 -14.88 3.50 -16.79
CA SER A 93 -14.96 3.14 -18.20
C SER A 93 -14.46 1.72 -18.53
N ASN A 94 -13.80 1.04 -17.58
CA ASN A 94 -13.30 -0.33 -17.75
C ASN A 94 -13.73 -1.22 -16.56
N PRO A 95 -15.04 -1.51 -16.41
CA PRO A 95 -15.55 -2.34 -15.32
C PRO A 95 -15.02 -3.78 -15.42
N ALA A 96 -15.04 -4.49 -14.29
CA ALA A 96 -14.65 -5.89 -14.21
C ALA A 96 -15.53 -6.77 -15.10
N GLY A 97 -14.93 -7.47 -16.06
CA GLY A 97 -15.62 -8.48 -16.85
C GLY A 97 -15.79 -9.81 -16.09
N ASP A 98 -16.68 -10.68 -16.57
CA ASP A 98 -16.91 -11.99 -15.96
C ASP A 98 -15.61 -12.82 -15.83
N ASP A 99 -14.70 -12.69 -16.79
CA ASP A 99 -13.42 -13.39 -16.81
C ASP A 99 -12.48 -12.92 -15.71
N ASP A 100 -12.45 -11.61 -15.45
CA ASP A 100 -11.73 -11.02 -14.32
C ASP A 100 -12.33 -11.50 -12.99
N ILE A 101 -13.66 -11.47 -12.86
CA ILE A 101 -14.39 -11.92 -11.65
C ILE A 101 -14.09 -13.40 -11.39
N ARG A 102 -14.17 -14.26 -12.41
CA ARG A 102 -13.85 -15.70 -12.28
C ARG A 102 -12.39 -15.94 -11.91
N LEU A 103 -11.44 -15.16 -12.43
CA LEU A 103 -10.02 -15.31 -12.12
C LEU A 103 -9.72 -14.83 -10.68
N VAL A 104 -10.22 -13.66 -10.29
CA VAL A 104 -10.05 -13.13 -8.92
C VAL A 104 -10.77 -14.02 -7.88
N GLN A 105 -11.92 -14.62 -8.22
CA GLN A 105 -12.57 -15.60 -7.35
C GLN A 105 -11.66 -16.82 -7.08
N ARG A 106 -10.92 -17.31 -8.10
CA ARG A 106 -9.93 -18.38 -7.91
C ARG A 106 -8.75 -17.93 -7.04
N GLN A 107 -8.25 -16.70 -7.25
CA GLN A 107 -7.17 -16.12 -6.43
C GLN A 107 -7.55 -15.99 -4.95
N LEU A 108 -8.77 -15.56 -4.66
CA LEU A 108 -9.25 -15.32 -3.30
C LEU A 108 -9.86 -16.56 -2.62
N GLY A 109 -10.14 -17.63 -3.37
CA GLY A 109 -10.91 -18.78 -2.90
C GLY A 109 -12.39 -18.47 -2.56
N ARG A 110 -12.88 -17.28 -2.92
CA ARG A 110 -14.22 -16.76 -2.58
C ARG A 110 -14.63 -15.65 -3.55
N TYR A 111 -15.93 -15.39 -3.68
CA TYR A 111 -16.45 -14.35 -4.56
C TYR A 111 -15.89 -12.94 -4.21
N PRO A 112 -15.40 -12.16 -5.18
CA PRO A 112 -14.82 -10.83 -4.94
C PRO A 112 -15.91 -9.77 -4.72
N ARG A 113 -16.52 -9.78 -3.54
CA ARG A 113 -17.55 -8.81 -3.12
C ARG A 113 -17.06 -7.37 -3.33
N GLY A 114 -17.86 -6.55 -4.01
CA GLY A 114 -17.56 -5.14 -4.22
C GLY A 114 -16.47 -4.86 -5.26
N MET A 115 -16.02 -5.83 -6.05
CA MET A 115 -15.12 -5.56 -7.19
C MET A 115 -15.81 -4.64 -8.22
N VAL A 116 -15.13 -3.55 -8.59
CA VAL A 116 -15.59 -2.57 -9.59
C VAL A 116 -14.85 -2.78 -10.90
N SER A 117 -13.52 -2.89 -10.83
CA SER A 117 -12.63 -3.06 -11.98
C SER A 117 -11.31 -3.72 -11.56
N VAL A 118 -10.47 -4.04 -12.52
CA VAL A 118 -9.09 -4.47 -12.27
C VAL A 118 -8.19 -3.23 -12.18
N GLY A 119 -7.55 -3.07 -11.03
CA GLY A 119 -6.69 -1.94 -10.70
C GLY A 119 -5.28 -2.05 -11.27
N ALA A 120 -4.73 -3.27 -11.32
CA ALA A 120 -3.43 -3.56 -11.92
C ALA A 120 -3.41 -4.99 -12.50
N ARG A 121 -2.67 -5.20 -13.60
CA ARG A 121 -2.57 -6.48 -14.33
C ARG A 121 -1.11 -6.89 -14.55
N CYS A 122 -0.89 -8.19 -14.77
CA CYS A 122 0.35 -8.71 -15.34
C CYS A 122 0.52 -8.18 -16.76
N ALA A 123 1.69 -7.59 -17.07
CA ALA A 123 1.98 -7.07 -18.40
C ALA A 123 2.08 -8.17 -19.48
N VAL A 124 2.28 -9.43 -19.08
CA VAL A 124 2.48 -10.56 -20.00
C VAL A 124 1.19 -11.35 -20.25
N CYS A 125 0.48 -11.77 -19.19
CA CYS A 125 -0.74 -12.58 -19.31
C CYS A 125 -2.05 -11.83 -19.02
N GLY A 126 -2.00 -10.55 -18.65
CA GLY A 126 -3.20 -9.76 -18.34
C GLY A 126 -3.92 -10.11 -17.03
N ALA A 127 -3.46 -11.14 -16.30
CA ALA A 127 -4.06 -11.58 -15.04
C ALA A 127 -4.11 -10.44 -14.01
N PRO A 128 -5.25 -10.23 -13.32
CA PRO A 128 -5.37 -9.27 -12.22
C PRO A 128 -4.34 -9.48 -11.10
N PHE A 129 -3.67 -8.40 -10.69
CA PHE A 129 -2.87 -8.34 -9.47
C PHE A 129 -3.60 -7.63 -8.34
N VAL A 130 -4.26 -6.52 -8.68
CA VAL A 130 -5.02 -5.66 -7.75
C VAL A 130 -6.38 -5.41 -8.37
N VAL A 131 -7.42 -5.39 -7.53
CA VAL A 131 -8.76 -4.96 -7.92
C VAL A 131 -9.12 -3.63 -7.26
N VAL A 132 -9.89 -2.82 -7.97
CA VAL A 132 -10.55 -1.65 -7.38
C VAL A 132 -11.87 -2.13 -6.76
N THR A 133 -12.09 -1.77 -5.51
CA THR A 133 -13.26 -2.18 -4.72
C THR A 133 -14.11 -0.98 -4.32
N ARG A 134 -15.43 -1.18 -4.30
CA ARG A 134 -16.40 -0.16 -3.85
C ARG A 134 -16.01 0.34 -2.45
N PRO A 135 -16.01 1.65 -2.20
CA PRO A 135 -15.83 2.20 -0.85
C PRO A 135 -16.82 1.61 0.15
N MET A 136 -18.08 1.39 -0.27
CA MET A 136 -19.14 0.73 0.50
C MET A 136 -19.74 -0.44 -0.28
N LEU A 137 -20.05 -1.54 0.41
CA LEU A 137 -20.83 -2.64 -0.17
C LEU A 137 -22.32 -2.28 -0.24
N THR A 138 -23.07 -3.00 -1.08
CA THR A 138 -24.51 -2.80 -1.29
C THR A 138 -25.37 -3.07 -0.04
N ASP A 139 -24.80 -3.74 0.97
CA ASP A 139 -25.41 -3.95 2.29
C ASP A 139 -25.08 -2.83 3.30
N GLY A 140 -24.37 -1.78 2.88
CA GLY A 140 -23.91 -0.69 3.74
C GLY A 140 -22.62 -1.00 4.52
N THR A 141 -22.00 -2.16 4.34
CA THR A 141 -20.72 -2.50 5.00
C THR A 141 -19.56 -1.74 4.35
N PRO A 142 -18.72 -1.01 5.09
CA PRO A 142 -17.52 -0.39 4.54
C PRO A 142 -16.50 -1.45 4.12
N PHE A 143 -15.95 -1.35 2.90
CA PHE A 143 -14.86 -2.25 2.51
C PHE A 143 -13.54 -1.77 3.16
N PRO A 144 -12.67 -2.67 3.68
CA PRO A 144 -11.46 -2.26 4.40
C PRO A 144 -10.40 -1.55 3.53
N THR A 145 -10.52 -1.63 2.20
CA THR A 145 -9.65 -0.95 1.23
C THR A 145 -10.44 -0.63 -0.04
N THR A 146 -9.83 0.12 -0.95
CA THR A 146 -10.29 0.44 -2.31
C THR A 146 -9.32 -0.15 -3.32
N CYS A 147 -8.04 -0.29 -2.97
CA CYS A 147 -7.04 -1.05 -3.72
C CYS A 147 -6.80 -2.38 -2.99
N TYR A 148 -7.28 -3.50 -3.53
CA TYR A 148 -7.14 -4.82 -2.89
C TYR A 148 -6.20 -5.72 -3.70
N LEU A 149 -5.06 -6.08 -3.12
CA LEU A 149 -4.10 -7.03 -3.71
C LEU A 149 -4.72 -8.44 -3.70
N THR A 150 -4.81 -9.07 -4.87
CA THR A 150 -5.46 -10.38 -5.06
C THR A 150 -4.52 -11.45 -5.60
N SER A 151 -3.47 -11.10 -6.37
CA SER A 151 -2.52 -12.10 -6.88
C SER A 151 -1.84 -12.88 -5.75
N PRO A 152 -1.91 -14.23 -5.75
CA PRO A 152 -1.26 -15.06 -4.74
C PRO A 152 0.25 -14.84 -4.68
N GLU A 153 0.88 -14.58 -5.82
CA GLU A 153 2.33 -14.34 -5.94
C GLU A 153 2.71 -13.03 -5.25
N ALA A 154 2.02 -11.94 -5.58
CA ALA A 154 2.24 -10.64 -4.96
C ALA A 154 1.92 -10.68 -3.45
N VAL A 155 0.81 -11.32 -3.07
CA VAL A 155 0.43 -11.49 -1.65
C VAL A 155 1.50 -12.28 -0.89
N LYS A 156 2.02 -13.38 -1.45
CA LYS A 156 3.06 -14.19 -0.82
C LYS A 156 4.36 -13.41 -0.63
N ALA A 157 4.84 -12.74 -1.68
CA ALA A 157 6.09 -11.99 -1.62
C ALA A 157 6.03 -10.83 -0.61
N VAL A 158 4.91 -10.10 -0.57
CA VAL A 158 4.68 -9.05 0.45
C VAL A 158 4.59 -9.66 1.86
N SER A 159 3.96 -10.83 2.02
CA SER A 159 3.90 -11.52 3.32
C SER A 159 5.29 -11.96 3.83
N HIS A 160 6.23 -12.33 2.94
CA HIS A 160 7.61 -12.60 3.35
C HIS A 160 8.29 -11.34 3.92
N VAL A 161 8.08 -10.18 3.28
CA VAL A 161 8.62 -8.88 3.73
C VAL A 161 8.02 -8.46 5.08
N GLU A 162 6.71 -8.68 5.29
CA GLU A 162 6.06 -8.47 6.59
C GLU A 162 6.62 -9.41 7.67
N ALA A 163 6.75 -10.71 7.37
CA ALA A 163 7.28 -11.71 8.29
C ALA A 163 8.76 -11.46 8.66
N ALA A 164 9.55 -10.88 7.75
CA ALA A 164 10.91 -10.41 8.01
C ALA A 164 10.97 -9.14 8.89
N GLY A 165 9.84 -8.64 9.41
CA GLY A 165 9.79 -7.53 10.35
C GLY A 165 9.98 -6.14 9.72
N ARG A 166 10.00 -6.03 8.39
CA ARG A 166 10.26 -4.76 7.68
C ARG A 166 9.28 -3.64 8.02
N MET A 167 8.05 -3.97 8.42
CA MET A 167 7.08 -2.96 8.89
C MET A 167 7.61 -2.15 10.08
N ALA A 168 8.36 -2.74 11.01
CA ALA A 168 8.95 -1.98 12.12
C ALA A 168 9.99 -0.97 11.63
N GLN A 169 10.82 -1.38 10.67
CA GLN A 169 11.85 -0.53 10.05
C GLN A 169 11.23 0.61 9.22
N PHE A 170 10.14 0.36 8.50
CA PHE A 170 9.40 1.41 7.79
C PHE A 170 8.69 2.39 8.74
N ASN A 171 8.23 1.94 9.91
CA ASN A 171 7.70 2.84 10.93
C ASN A 171 8.80 3.75 11.53
N GLU A 172 10.00 3.21 11.76
CA GLU A 172 11.15 4.01 12.17
C GLU A 172 11.56 5.02 11.09
N LEU A 173 11.59 4.59 9.82
CA LEU A 173 11.87 5.48 8.68
C LEU A 173 10.84 6.62 8.58
N LEU A 174 9.55 6.35 8.81
CA LEU A 174 8.51 7.38 8.87
C LEU A 174 8.68 8.35 10.06
N ALA A 175 9.32 7.94 11.15
CA ALA A 175 9.60 8.79 12.29
C ALA A 175 10.85 9.67 12.09
N GLN A 176 11.83 9.18 11.33
CA GLN A 176 13.14 9.83 11.14
C GLN A 176 13.25 10.66 9.85
N ASP A 177 12.61 10.24 8.75
CA ASP A 177 12.72 10.88 7.44
C ASP A 177 11.47 11.69 7.08
N GLU A 178 11.57 13.01 7.19
CA GLU A 178 10.48 13.94 6.92
C GLU A 178 10.04 13.94 5.44
N ARG A 179 10.92 13.55 4.50
CA ARG A 179 10.57 13.43 3.07
C ARG A 179 9.72 12.17 2.82
N VAL A 180 10.10 11.03 3.40
CA VAL A 180 9.30 9.80 3.32
C VAL A 180 7.95 10.00 4.01
N LYS A 181 7.94 10.61 5.20
CA LYS A 181 6.73 10.99 5.94
C LYS A 181 5.82 11.93 5.14
N SER A 182 6.36 13.00 4.55
CA SER A 182 5.59 13.91 3.70
C SER A 182 5.02 13.20 2.46
N GLY A 183 5.80 12.32 1.82
CA GLY A 183 5.34 11.48 0.71
C GLY A 183 4.21 10.53 1.12
N TYR A 184 4.28 9.94 2.32
CA TYR A 184 3.25 9.04 2.86
C TYR A 184 1.98 9.78 3.29
N VAL A 185 2.09 11.03 3.78
CA VAL A 185 0.96 11.94 3.99
C VAL A 185 0.28 12.33 2.67
N ARG A 186 1.06 12.58 1.59
CA ARG A 186 0.48 12.76 0.26
C ARG A 186 -0.19 11.47 -0.24
N ALA A 187 0.45 10.31 -0.10
CA ALA A 187 -0.12 9.01 -0.46
C ALA A 187 -1.49 8.78 0.19
N HIS A 188 -1.62 9.11 1.48
CA HIS A 188 -2.86 9.09 2.23
C HIS A 188 -3.94 9.99 1.61
N ARG A 189 -3.61 11.25 1.31
CA ARG A 189 -4.56 12.22 0.72
C ARG A 189 -4.99 11.82 -0.69
N MET A 190 -4.06 11.34 -1.52
CA MET A 190 -4.35 10.75 -2.84
C MET A 190 -5.32 9.57 -2.74
N TYR A 191 -5.10 8.70 -1.75
CA TYR A 191 -5.98 7.56 -1.48
C TYR A 191 -7.40 8.01 -1.10
N LEU A 192 -7.54 8.98 -0.18
CA LEU A 192 -8.84 9.50 0.24
C LEU A 192 -9.59 10.16 -0.93
N ALA A 193 -8.91 10.98 -1.72
CA ALA A 193 -9.52 11.63 -2.88
C ALA A 193 -9.99 10.62 -3.93
N PHE A 194 -9.18 9.59 -4.23
CA PHE A 194 -9.60 8.50 -5.12
C PHE A 194 -10.80 7.73 -4.58
N ARG A 195 -10.79 7.43 -3.28
CA ARG A 195 -11.91 6.76 -2.61
C ARG A 195 -13.20 7.57 -2.68
N SER A 196 -13.12 8.89 -2.49
CA SER A 196 -14.25 9.82 -2.49
C SER A 196 -14.82 10.06 -3.89
N GLU A 197 -13.97 10.31 -4.90
CA GLU A 197 -14.40 10.40 -6.30
C GLU A 197 -15.08 9.09 -6.74
N LEU A 198 -14.50 7.92 -6.39
CA LEU A 198 -15.11 6.63 -6.68
C LEU A 198 -16.45 6.43 -5.95
N ALA A 199 -16.57 6.84 -4.69
CA ALA A 199 -17.83 6.78 -3.94
C ALA A 199 -18.92 7.61 -4.64
N GLY A 200 -18.60 8.85 -5.03
CA GLY A 200 -19.50 9.74 -5.75
C GLY A 200 -19.96 9.17 -7.09
N ARG A 201 -19.06 8.54 -7.87
CA ARG A 201 -19.41 7.86 -9.14
C ARG A 201 -20.28 6.62 -8.96
N LEU A 202 -20.20 5.97 -7.80
CA LEU A 202 -20.93 4.72 -7.50
C LEU A 202 -22.20 4.91 -6.68
N GLY A 203 -22.47 6.13 -6.20
CA GLY A 203 -23.59 6.44 -5.29
C GLY A 203 -23.39 5.94 -3.85
N ASP A 204 -22.15 5.71 -3.41
CA ASP A 204 -21.84 5.20 -2.07
C ASP A 204 -21.86 6.31 -1.01
N ASP A 205 -22.47 6.05 0.15
CA ASP A 205 -22.40 6.92 1.34
C ASP A 205 -21.14 6.62 2.18
N GLU A 206 -20.08 7.38 1.93
CA GLU A 206 -18.79 7.18 2.59
C GLU A 206 -18.66 7.83 3.98
N ARG A 207 -19.74 8.36 4.59
CA ARG A 207 -19.65 9.06 5.89
C ARG A 207 -19.02 8.22 7.02
N HIS A 208 -19.16 6.89 6.98
CA HIS A 208 -18.58 5.97 7.96
C HIS A 208 -17.07 5.69 7.76
N ILE A 209 -16.48 6.16 6.67
CA ILE A 209 -15.09 5.90 6.24
C ILE A 209 -14.37 7.20 5.83
N ALA A 210 -14.99 8.36 6.04
CA ALA A 210 -14.37 9.66 5.82
C ALA A 210 -13.05 9.78 6.61
N GLY A 211 -11.96 10.16 5.93
CA GLY A 211 -10.61 10.19 6.51
C GLY A 211 -9.92 8.82 6.66
N ILE A 212 -10.61 7.70 6.39
CA ILE A 212 -10.07 6.35 6.58
C ILE A 212 -9.47 5.79 5.28
N SER A 213 -8.14 5.86 5.21
CA SER A 213 -7.33 5.21 4.19
C SER A 213 -6.90 3.78 4.57
N ALA A 214 -6.12 3.10 3.72
CA ALA A 214 -5.65 1.74 3.95
C ALA A 214 -4.21 1.66 4.51
N GLY A 215 -3.73 0.45 4.84
CA GLY A 215 -2.32 0.20 5.21
C GLY A 215 -1.79 0.84 6.51
N GLY A 216 -2.59 1.66 7.20
CA GLY A 216 -2.19 2.39 8.42
C GLY A 216 -1.80 3.86 8.18
N MET A 217 -1.88 4.30 6.93
CA MET A 217 -1.68 5.68 6.52
C MET A 217 -2.56 6.68 7.30
N PRO A 218 -2.06 7.90 7.57
CA PRO A 218 -0.73 8.41 7.26
C PRO A 218 0.31 8.17 8.38
N THR A 219 -0.10 7.62 9.52
CA THR A 219 0.72 7.67 10.76
C THR A 219 1.62 6.46 10.97
N ARG A 220 1.28 5.30 10.39
CA ARG A 220 2.06 4.07 10.56
C ARG A 220 1.93 3.12 9.37
N VAL A 221 2.81 2.13 9.33
CA VAL A 221 2.65 0.93 8.50
C VAL A 221 2.03 -0.16 9.38
N LYS A 222 0.82 -0.61 9.01
CA LYS A 222 0.09 -1.73 9.66
C LYS A 222 -0.01 -2.97 8.76
N CYS A 223 0.07 -2.78 7.45
CA CYS A 223 -0.01 -3.83 6.43
C CYS A 223 0.53 -3.29 5.10
N LEU A 224 1.48 -3.98 4.50
CA LEU A 224 2.14 -3.65 3.24
C LEU A 224 1.31 -4.00 2.01
N HIS A 225 0.45 -5.03 2.06
CA HIS A 225 -0.37 -5.45 0.89
C HIS A 225 -1.23 -4.30 0.36
N ALA A 226 -1.77 -3.46 1.25
CA ALA A 226 -2.57 -2.30 0.90
C ALA A 226 -1.74 -1.14 0.29
N LEU A 227 -0.49 -0.98 0.73
CA LEU A 227 0.40 0.08 0.24
C LEU A 227 0.95 -0.29 -1.14
N VAL A 228 1.38 -1.55 -1.32
CA VAL A 228 1.74 -2.13 -2.61
C VAL A 228 0.56 -2.10 -3.58
N ALA A 229 -0.65 -2.43 -3.12
CA ALA A 229 -1.85 -2.32 -3.95
C ALA A 229 -2.09 -0.87 -4.43
N GLN A 230 -1.85 0.13 -3.58
CA GLN A 230 -1.95 1.54 -3.98
C GLN A 230 -0.88 1.91 -5.02
N SER A 231 0.40 1.56 -4.81
CA SER A 231 1.48 1.82 -5.78
C SER A 231 1.21 1.16 -7.14
N LEU A 232 0.69 -0.06 -7.15
CA LEU A 232 0.33 -0.76 -8.40
C LEU A 232 -0.85 -0.12 -9.15
N VAL A 233 -1.80 0.49 -8.43
CA VAL A 233 -3.00 1.14 -9.00
C VAL A 233 -2.74 2.58 -9.44
N MET A 234 -2.01 3.34 -8.62
CA MET A 234 -1.78 4.78 -8.81
C MET A 234 -0.43 5.07 -9.48
N GLY A 235 0.46 4.08 -9.57
CA GLY A 235 1.80 4.23 -10.14
C GLY A 235 2.88 4.55 -9.10
N ASN A 236 4.12 4.29 -9.50
CA ASN A 236 5.31 4.56 -8.71
C ASN A 236 5.47 6.07 -8.41
N GLY A 237 5.93 6.40 -7.20
CA GLY A 237 6.06 7.77 -6.71
C GLY A 237 4.80 8.30 -6.00
N ILE A 238 3.73 7.49 -5.90
CA ILE A 238 2.52 7.85 -5.13
C ILE A 238 2.61 7.40 -3.68
N ASN A 239 3.11 6.19 -3.40
CA ASN A 239 3.23 5.68 -2.03
C ASN A 239 4.66 5.18 -1.76
N PRO A 240 5.53 5.96 -1.08
CA PRO A 240 6.95 5.63 -0.98
C PRO A 240 7.21 4.30 -0.26
N ILE A 241 6.36 3.90 0.70
CA ILE A 241 6.47 2.60 1.38
C ILE A 241 6.03 1.45 0.46
N GLY A 242 4.97 1.65 -0.33
CA GLY A 242 4.53 0.69 -1.34
C GLY A 242 5.58 0.48 -2.43
N ASP A 243 6.21 1.56 -2.88
CA ASP A 243 7.27 1.57 -3.90
C ASP A 243 8.54 0.86 -3.38
N MET A 244 9.05 1.23 -2.20
CA MET A 244 10.17 0.51 -1.56
C MET A 244 9.85 -0.98 -1.30
N THR A 245 8.58 -1.33 -1.03
CA THR A 245 8.19 -2.74 -0.88
C THR A 245 8.21 -3.48 -2.22
N LEU A 246 7.79 -2.84 -3.32
CA LEU A 246 7.88 -3.39 -4.68
C LEU A 246 9.34 -3.63 -5.09
N GLU A 247 10.26 -2.74 -4.72
CA GLU A 247 11.70 -2.94 -4.91
C GLU A 247 12.22 -4.14 -4.12
N LEU A 248 11.85 -4.27 -2.83
CA LEU A 248 12.27 -5.37 -1.96
C LEU A 248 11.78 -6.75 -2.42
N ILE A 249 10.61 -6.83 -3.04
CA ILE A 249 10.06 -8.11 -3.56
C ILE A 249 10.43 -8.38 -5.01
N SER A 250 11.25 -7.55 -5.65
CA SER A 250 11.48 -7.58 -7.10
C SER A 250 12.07 -8.90 -7.62
N ASP A 251 12.76 -9.70 -6.81
CA ASP A 251 13.17 -11.05 -7.22
C ASP A 251 11.98 -12.03 -7.25
N GLU A 252 11.04 -11.90 -6.32
CA GLU A 252 9.87 -12.79 -6.17
C GLU A 252 8.65 -12.35 -7.02
N PHE A 253 8.45 -11.05 -7.23
CA PHE A 253 7.30 -10.49 -7.93
C PHE A 253 7.67 -9.17 -8.64
N GLN A 254 7.37 -9.08 -9.93
CA GLN A 254 7.43 -7.83 -10.71
C GLN A 254 6.25 -7.77 -11.68
N PRO A 255 5.61 -6.60 -11.89
CA PRO A 255 4.49 -6.52 -12.82
C PRO A 255 4.83 -6.86 -14.29
N GLY A 256 6.09 -6.63 -14.69
CA GLY A 256 6.61 -6.92 -16.03
C GLY A 256 7.01 -8.38 -16.27
N VAL A 257 7.07 -9.23 -15.26
CA VAL A 257 7.53 -10.63 -15.37
C VAL A 257 6.40 -11.57 -15.01
N CYS A 258 6.03 -12.47 -15.91
CA CYS A 258 4.95 -13.44 -15.65
C CYS A 258 5.39 -14.47 -14.60
N ARG A 259 4.69 -14.49 -13.47
CA ARG A 259 4.79 -15.56 -12.45
C ARG A 259 3.42 -16.14 -12.06
N CYS A 260 2.36 -15.74 -12.76
CA CYS A 260 0.97 -16.00 -12.41
C CYS A 260 0.58 -17.48 -12.52
N SER A 261 0.38 -18.13 -11.38
CA SER A 261 -0.03 -19.54 -11.30
C SER A 261 -1.50 -19.76 -11.73
N ILE A 262 -2.37 -18.75 -11.58
CA ILE A 262 -3.82 -18.87 -11.81
C ILE A 262 -4.24 -18.31 -13.19
N HIS A 263 -3.45 -18.61 -14.23
CA HIS A 263 -3.77 -18.24 -15.63
C HIS A 263 -3.89 -19.45 -16.59
N GLU A 264 -3.24 -20.59 -16.30
CA GLU A 264 -3.04 -21.68 -17.28
C GLU A 264 -4.24 -22.63 -17.52
N ALA A 265 -5.46 -22.27 -17.07
CA ALA A 265 -6.60 -23.18 -17.03
C ALA A 265 -7.53 -23.13 -18.28
N GLN A 266 -7.05 -22.64 -19.43
CA GLN A 266 -7.87 -22.49 -20.66
C GLN A 266 -7.17 -22.97 -21.96
N SER A 267 -6.21 -23.88 -21.85
CA SER A 267 -5.54 -24.50 -23.01
C SER A 267 -5.34 -26.02 -22.83
N ARG A 268 -6.45 -26.74 -22.59
CA ARG A 268 -6.59 -28.20 -22.75
C ARG A 268 -7.96 -28.53 -23.30
#